data_AF-A0A9E4CVN9-F1
#
_entry.id   AF-A0A9E4CVN9-F1
#
_cell.length_a   1.000
_cell.length_b   1.000
_cell.length_c   1.000
_cell.angle_alpha   90.00
_cell.angle_beta   90.00
_cell.angle_gamma   90.00
#
_symmetry.space_group_name_H-M   'P 1'
#
loop_
_entity.id
_entity.type
_entity.pdbx_description
1 polymer ?
#
loop_
_entity_poly.entity_id
_entity_poly.type
_entity_poly.pdbx_seq_one_letter_code
_entity_poly.pdbx_strand_id
1 'polypeptide(L)' 'MGVRQDCRHYSTRTVAGGAAGEQVQRCRVDANEKAPFACPEHCIFFEPRSITDAGWRRFDEG' A
#
# COMPACT_ATOMS: atom_id res chain seq x y z
N MET A 1 4.11 -6.84 -14.48
CA MET A 1 4.61 -6.20 -13.24
C MET A 1 3.43 -5.65 -12.45
N GLY A 2 3.42 -5.83 -11.13
CA GLY A 2 2.30 -5.44 -10.28
C GLY A 2 2.71 -4.49 -9.15
N VAL A 3 1.81 -4.30 -8.20
CA VAL A 3 2.02 -3.42 -7.03
C VAL A 3 2.84 -4.13 -5.96
N ARG A 4 3.87 -3.45 -5.42
CA ARG A 4 4.65 -3.93 -4.27
C ARG A 4 4.01 -3.51 -2.96
N GLN A 5 3.13 -4.36 -2.42
CA GLN A 5 2.38 -4.08 -1.20
C GLN A 5 3.27 -4.04 0.07
N ASP A 6 4.41 -4.71 -0.01
CA ASP A 6 5.47 -4.76 1.00
C ASP A 6 6.37 -3.51 0.98
N CYS A 7 6.21 -2.59 0.03
CA CYS A 7 6.99 -1.36 -0.01
C CYS A 7 6.49 -0.33 1.03
N ARG A 8 7.40 0.27 1.78
CA ARG A 8 7.11 1.37 2.73
C ARG A 8 6.42 2.57 2.05
N HIS A 9 6.74 2.82 0.78
CA HIS A 9 6.21 3.94 0.01
C HIS A 9 4.85 3.67 -0.63
N TYR A 10 4.37 2.43 -0.61
CA TYR A 10 3.05 2.09 -1.10
C TYR A 10 1.98 2.46 -0.07
N SER A 11 0.95 3.18 -0.49
CA SER A 11 -0.21 3.54 0.33
C SER A 11 -1.48 3.20 -0.45
N THR A 12 -2.45 2.60 0.22
CA THR A 12 -3.80 2.39 -0.30
C THR A 12 -4.81 2.96 0.68
N ARG A 13 -5.88 3.57 0.17
CA ARG A 13 -7.02 4.01 0.96
C ARG A 13 -8.31 3.64 0.25
N THR A 14 -9.22 3.02 0.98
CA THR A 14 -10.61 2.90 0.55
C THR A 14 -11.31 4.23 0.78
N VAL A 15 -11.94 4.77 -0.24
CA VAL A 15 -12.69 6.02 -0.12
C VAL A 15 -14.16 5.71 0.18
N ALA A 16 -14.63 6.07 1.37
CA ALA A 16 -16.05 6.03 1.69
C ALA A 16 -16.72 7.24 1.03
N GLY A 17 -17.41 7.01 -0.09
CA GLY A 17 -18.06 8.07 -0.89
C GLY A 17 -17.78 8.00 -2.40
N GLY A 18 -16.81 7.17 -2.83
CA GLY A 18 -16.68 6.76 -4.23
C GLY A 18 -17.73 5.70 -4.61
N ALA A 19 -17.68 5.20 -5.85
CA ALA A 19 -18.42 3.98 -6.19
C ALA A 19 -18.04 2.89 -5.17
N ALA A 20 -19.03 2.21 -4.60
CA ALA A 20 -18.81 1.27 -3.49
C ALA A 20 -17.64 0.31 -3.79
N GLY A 21 -16.55 0.41 -3.00
CA GLY A 21 -15.34 -0.41 -3.17
C GLY A 21 -14.17 0.27 -3.91
N GLU A 22 -14.26 1.55 -4.25
CA GLU A 22 -13.14 2.29 -4.83
C GLU A 22 -11.94 2.35 -3.88
N GLN A 23 -10.80 1.83 -4.35
CA GLN A 23 -9.52 1.86 -3.66
C GLN A 23 -8.55 2.75 -4.41
N VAL A 24 -8.06 3.78 -3.72
CA VAL A 24 -7.06 4.70 -4.26
C VAL A 24 -5.68 4.20 -3.85
N GLN A 25 -4.86 3.89 -4.85
CA GLN A 25 -3.47 3.47 -4.68
C GLN A 25 -2.53 4.65 -4.94
N ARG A 26 -1.44 4.73 -4.17
CA ARG A 26 -0.45 5.81 -4.27
C ARG A 26 0.96 5.34 -3.92
N CYS A 27 1.96 5.80 -4.68
CA CYS A 27 3.36 5.78 -4.28
C CYS A 27 3.73 7.15 -3.68
N ARG A 28 4.42 7.17 -2.53
CA ARG A 28 4.81 8.42 -1.87
C ARG A 28 5.93 9.18 -2.57
N VAL A 29 6.74 8.47 -3.37
CA VAL A 29 7.89 9.03 -4.11
C VAL A 29 7.60 9.15 -5.61
N ASP A 30 6.36 8.89 -6.04
CA ASP A 30 5.90 8.98 -7.44
C ASP A 30 6.77 8.20 -8.45
N ALA A 31 7.47 7.15 -8.00
CA ALA A 31 8.29 6.27 -8.84
C ALA A 31 7.48 5.18 -9.56
N ASN A 32 6.16 5.15 -9.37
CA ASN A 32 5.25 4.19 -9.99
C ASN A 32 4.77 4.68 -11.37
N GLU A 33 4.28 3.75 -12.17
CA GLU A 33 3.44 4.06 -13.33
C GLU A 33 2.05 4.48 -12.85
N LYS A 34 1.47 5.53 -13.45
CA LYS A 34 0.21 6.12 -12.95
C LYS A 34 -1.04 5.40 -13.46
N ALA A 35 -1.01 4.88 -14.67
CA ALA A 35 -2.14 4.18 -15.29
C ALA A 35 -1.61 3.17 -16.34
N PRO A 36 -1.56 1.86 -16.04
CA PRO A 36 -2.02 1.21 -14.80
C PRO A 36 -1.10 1.52 -13.60
N PHE A 37 -1.65 1.53 -12.39
CA PHE A 37 -0.85 1.72 -11.19
C PHE A 37 0.07 0.50 -10.99
N ALA A 38 1.37 0.65 -11.27
CA ALA A 38 2.35 -0.43 -11.21
C ALA A 38 3.70 0.03 -10.68
N CYS A 39 4.39 -0.87 -9.94
CA CYS A 39 5.78 -0.63 -9.53
C CYS A 39 6.74 -1.18 -10.59
N PRO A 40 7.84 -0.47 -10.92
CA PRO A 40 8.86 -0.99 -11.82
C PRO A 40 9.59 -2.18 -11.18
N GLU A 41 10.03 -3.13 -12.01
CA GLU A 41 10.70 -4.36 -11.55
C GLU A 41 12.03 -4.12 -10.83
N HIS A 42 12.70 -3.01 -11.13
CA HIS A 42 13.92 -2.60 -10.46
C HIS A 42 13.77 -1.21 -9.84
N CYS A 43 12.72 -1.02 -9.03
CA CYS A 43 12.51 0.22 -8.29
C CYS A 43 13.67 0.50 -7.32
N ILE A 44 14.47 1.52 -7.60
CA ILE A 44 15.61 1.94 -6.77
C ILE A 44 15.18 2.53 -5.41
N PHE A 45 13.93 2.96 -5.30
CA PHE A 45 13.34 3.47 -4.07
C PHE A 45 12.61 2.38 -3.27
N PHE A 46 12.74 1.12 -3.67
CA PHE A 46 12.12 0.04 -2.94
C PHE A 46 12.73 -0.07 -1.54
N GLU A 47 11.89 0.19 -0.53
CA GLU A 47 12.22 -0.02 0.87
C GLU A 47 11.20 -0.98 1.46
N PRO A 48 11.60 -2.14 2.00
CA PRO A 48 10.67 -3.05 2.65
C PRO A 48 10.04 -2.36 3.85
N ARG A 49 8.71 -2.40 3.92
CA ARG A 49 7.95 -1.98 5.09
C ARG A 49 8.20 -3.01 6.18
N SER A 50 8.95 -2.61 7.20
CA SER A 50 8.93 -3.31 8.50
C SER A 50 7.54 -3.14 9.10
N ILE A 51 6.61 -4.04 8.77
CA ILE A 51 5.41 -4.27 9.58
C ILE A 51 5.90 -5.13 10.74
N THR A 52 6.61 -4.52 11.70
CA THR A 52 6.59 -5.09 13.04
C THR A 52 5.15 -4.95 13.47
N ASP A 53 4.44 -6.07 13.55
CA ASP A 53 3.10 -6.14 14.11
C ASP A 53 3.14 -5.43 15.45
N ALA A 54 2.73 -4.16 15.46
CA ALA A 54 2.88 -3.31 16.63
C ALA A 54 1.78 -3.70 17.61
N GLY A 55 1.89 -4.90 18.20
CA GLY A 55 1.39 -5.28 19.51
C GLY A 55 -0.11 -5.19 19.81
N TRP A 56 -1.00 -4.85 18.87
CA TRP A 56 -2.43 -4.76 19.18
C TRP A 56 -3.11 -6.13 19.04
N ARG A 57 -3.00 -6.96 20.08
CA ARG A 57 -3.99 -8.01 20.34
C ARG A 57 -5.22 -7.31 20.92
N ARG A 58 -6.35 -7.31 20.20
CA ARG A 58 -7.65 -7.07 20.86
C ARG A 58 -7.83 -8.20 21.86
N PHE A 59 -7.72 -7.91 23.14
CA PHE A 59 -8.33 -8.75 24.15
C PHE A 59 -9.83 -8.54 24.00
N ASP A 60 -10.50 -9.45 23.29
CA ASP A 60 -11.94 -9.57 23.35
C ASP A 60 -12.25 -10.95 23.98
N GLU A 61 -12.42 -10.86 25.29
CA GLU A 61 -13.21 -11.63 26.24
C GLU A 61 -13.88 -12.95 25.81
N GLY A 62 -13.66 -14.00 26.61
CA GLY A 62 -14.37 -15.29 26.59
C GLY A 62 -13.61 -16.41 27.29
#